data_AF-A0A0K8PKV3-F1
#
_entry.id   AF-A0A0K8PKV3-F1
#
_cell.length_a   1.000
_cell.length_b   1.000
_cell.length_c   1.000
_cell.angle_alpha   90.00
_cell.angle_beta   90.00
_cell.angle_gamma   90.00
#
_symmetry.space_group_name_H-M   'P 1'
#
loop_
_entity.id
_entity.type
_entity.pdbx_description
1 polymer ?
#
loop_
_entity_poly.entity_id
_entity_poly.type
_entity_poly.pdbx_seq_one_letter_code
_entity_poly.pdbx_strand_id
1 'polypeptide(L)' 'MGFGCTLPRQGTSRSRTASLGARRWGPRFQAAYEQIAYPAADRPADASLLAAFTTHPVHKVLVAAAKPRPSVDIAVT' A
#
# COMPACT_ATOMS: atom_id res chain seq x y z
N MET A 1 -10.60 15.08 -44.68
CA MET A 1 -9.39 14.34 -44.24
C MET A 1 -9.37 14.37 -42.73
N GLY A 2 -9.60 13.21 -42.10
CA GLY A 2 -9.98 13.10 -40.70
C GLY A 2 -8.81 13.29 -39.75
N PHE A 3 -8.95 14.23 -38.82
CA PHE A 3 -8.13 14.27 -37.61
C PHE A 3 -8.70 13.25 -36.63
N GLY A 4 -8.20 12.03 -36.70
CA GLY A 4 -8.40 11.04 -35.65
C GLY A 4 -7.72 11.53 -34.37
N CYS A 5 -8.51 12.07 -33.45
CA CYS A 5 -8.12 12.19 -32.05
C CYS A 5 -8.00 10.78 -31.46
N THR A 6 -6.85 10.13 -31.68
CA THR A 6 -6.45 8.96 -30.92
C THR A 6 -6.13 9.40 -29.49
N LEU A 7 -7.07 9.15 -28.57
CA LEU A 7 -6.87 9.28 -27.13
C LEU A 7 -5.56 8.59 -26.71
N PRO A 8 -4.60 9.27 -26.05
CA PRO A 8 -3.49 8.54 -25.45
C PRO A 8 -4.00 7.83 -24.19
N ARG A 9 -3.89 6.49 -24.23
CA ARG A 9 -3.94 5.50 -23.14
C ARG A 9 -4.12 6.09 -21.74
N GLN A 10 -5.21 5.71 -21.07
CA GLN A 10 -5.47 6.01 -19.66
C GLN A 10 -4.21 5.76 -18.81
N GLY A 11 -3.52 6.83 -18.44
CA GLY A 11 -2.34 6.81 -17.60
C GLY A 11 -2.73 6.55 -16.15
N THR A 12 -1.90 5.83 -15.41
CA THR A 12 -2.06 5.67 -13.97
C THR A 12 -2.20 7.04 -13.29
N SER A 13 -3.13 7.24 -12.35
CA SER A 13 -3.33 8.49 -11.59
C SER A 13 -2.17 8.89 -10.67
N ARG A 14 -1.04 8.17 -10.73
CA ARG A 14 0.17 8.38 -9.94
C ARG A 14 1.36 8.72 -10.84
N SER A 15 2.39 9.35 -10.26
CA SER A 15 3.61 9.75 -10.96
C SER A 15 4.33 8.57 -11.62
N ARG A 16 5.14 8.84 -12.67
CA ARG A 16 5.88 7.82 -13.42
C ARG A 16 6.83 7.02 -12.52
N THR A 17 7.49 7.67 -11.57
CA THR A 17 8.38 7.02 -10.60
C THR A 17 7.62 6.06 -9.69
N ALA A 18 6.45 6.48 -9.17
CA ALA A 18 5.59 5.61 -8.36
C ALA A 18 5.04 4.42 -9.17
N SER A 19 4.71 4.62 -10.44
CA SER A 19 4.23 3.56 -11.33
C SER A 19 5.31 2.54 -11.67
N LEU A 20 6.55 2.97 -11.93
CA LEU A 20 7.69 2.06 -12.13
C LEU A 20 8.06 1.32 -10.84
N GLY A 21 8.05 2.01 -9.70
CA GLY A 21 8.28 1.41 -8.39
C GLY A 21 7.26 0.31 -8.08
N ALA A 22 5.97 0.58 -8.25
CA ALA A 22 4.92 -0.41 -8.02
C ALA A 22 5.08 -1.65 -8.93
N ARG A 23 5.41 -1.46 -10.22
CA ARG A 23 5.67 -2.57 -11.14
C ARG A 23 6.88 -3.40 -10.75
N ARG A 24 7.93 -2.77 -10.20
CA ARG A 24 9.14 -3.45 -9.75
C ARG A 24 8.91 -4.21 -8.45
N TRP A 25 8.28 -3.59 -7.46
CA TRP A 25 8.18 -4.15 -6.11
C TRP A 25 6.95 -5.02 -5.88
N GLY A 26 5.83 -4.75 -6.56
CA GLY A 26 4.57 -5.49 -6.40
C GLY A 26 4.71 -7.01 -6.53
N PRO A 27 5.26 -7.54 -7.64
CA PRO A 27 5.43 -8.98 -7.81
C PRO A 27 6.33 -9.63 -6.75
N ARG A 28 7.30 -8.89 -6.20
CA ARG A 28 8.19 -9.41 -5.16
C ARG A 28 7.46 -9.57 -3.82
N PHE A 29 6.63 -8.59 -3.46
CA PHE A 29 5.80 -8.70 -2.26
C PHE A 29 4.80 -9.83 -2.37
N GLN A 30 4.16 -10.00 -3.54
CA GLN A 30 3.22 -11.10 -3.76
C GLN A 30 3.90 -12.46 -3.60
N ALA A 31 5.05 -12.66 -4.26
CA ALA A 31 5.79 -13.92 -4.15
C ALA A 31 6.24 -14.18 -2.70
N ALA A 32 6.73 -13.18 -1.98
CA ALA A 32 7.11 -13.34 -0.57
C ALA A 32 5.91 -13.70 0.33
N TYR A 33 4.75 -13.10 0.08
CA TYR A 33 3.53 -13.43 0.80
C TYR A 33 3.11 -14.89 0.53
N GLU A 34 2.99 -15.29 -0.73
CA GLU A 34 2.52 -16.62 -1.13
C GLU A 34 3.49 -17.73 -0.72
N GLN A 35 4.80 -17.48 -0.80
CA GLN A 35 5.82 -18.51 -0.57
C GLN A 35 6.27 -18.59 0.90
N ILE A 36 6.15 -17.51 1.67
CA ILE A 36 6.71 -17.45 3.03
C ILE A 36 5.61 -17.19 4.07
N ALA A 37 4.87 -16.09 3.92
CA ALA A 37 3.92 -15.67 4.95
C ALA A 37 2.70 -16.59 5.01
N TYR A 38 2.11 -16.91 3.84
CA TYR A 38 0.90 -17.72 3.77
C TYR A 38 1.10 -19.15 4.30
N PRO A 39 2.16 -19.90 3.93
CA PRO A 39 2.40 -21.23 4.51
C PRO A 39 2.78 -21.20 6.00
N ALA A 40 3.28 -20.06 6.50
CA ALA A 40 3.59 -19.88 7.91
C ALA A 40 2.35 -19.52 8.76
N ALA A 41 1.22 -19.18 8.14
CA ALA A 41 0.01 -18.74 8.85
C ALA A 41 -0.62 -19.83 9.73
N ASP A 42 -0.43 -21.10 9.38
CA ASP A 42 -0.90 -22.23 10.19
C ASP A 42 -0.07 -22.48 11.46
N ARG A 43 1.03 -21.74 11.65
CA ARG A 43 1.89 -21.84 12.83
C ARG A 43 1.40 -20.91 13.93
N PRO A 44 1.65 -21.24 15.21
CA PRO A 44 1.32 -20.32 16.30
C PRO A 44 2.06 -18.99 16.13
N ALA A 45 1.37 -17.89 16.42
CA ALA A 45 1.93 -16.56 16.33
C ALA A 45 3.05 -16.33 17.36
N ASP A 46 4.04 -15.55 16.98
CA ASP A 46 5.10 -15.12 17.89
C ASP A 46 4.58 -14.04 18.85
N ALA A 47 4.43 -14.40 20.13
CA ALA A 47 3.95 -13.51 21.17
C ALA A 47 4.84 -12.25 21.35
N SER A 48 6.15 -12.36 21.06
CA SER A 48 7.07 -11.23 21.17
C SER A 48 6.82 -10.19 20.07
N LEU A 49 6.52 -10.64 18.85
CA LEU A 49 6.15 -9.75 17.73
C LEU A 49 4.81 -9.07 17.98
N LEU A 50 3.85 -9.78 18.58
CA LEU A 50 2.57 -9.20 18.97
C LEU A 50 2.73 -8.14 20.07
N ALA A 51 3.53 -8.42 21.09
CA ALA A 51 3.86 -7.45 22.13
C ALA A 51 4.54 -6.22 21.51
N ALA A 52 5.58 -6.42 20.69
CA ALA A 52 6.29 -5.34 20.01
C ALA A 52 5.37 -4.49 19.12
N PHE A 53 4.44 -5.12 18.40
CA PHE A 53 3.45 -4.42 17.58
C PHE A 53 2.54 -3.53 18.43
N THR A 54 1.96 -4.07 19.51
CA THR A 54 1.02 -3.31 20.36
C THR A 54 1.68 -2.17 21.13
N THR A 55 2.95 -2.32 21.53
CA THR A 55 3.68 -1.29 22.27
C THR A 55 4.48 -0.34 21.40
N HIS A 56 4.41 -0.47 20.06
CA HIS A 56 5.28 0.31 19.18
C HIS A 56 4.98 1.82 19.27
N PRO A 57 6.00 2.69 19.43
CA PRO A 57 5.81 4.13 19.59
C PRO A 57 5.16 4.82 18.39
N VAL A 58 5.16 4.18 17.21
CA VAL A 58 4.52 4.70 15.98
C VAL A 58 3.04 4.99 16.18
N HIS A 59 2.34 4.23 17.04
CA HIS A 59 0.92 4.45 17.30
C HIS A 59 0.66 5.87 17.83
N LYS A 60 1.49 6.34 18.77
CA LYS A 60 1.39 7.70 19.32
C LYS A 60 1.66 8.76 18.24
N VAL A 61 2.64 8.51 17.37
CA VAL A 61 3.02 9.42 16.27
C VAL A 61 1.90 9.49 15.23
N LEU A 62 1.30 8.36 14.86
CA LEU A 62 0.17 8.31 13.92
C LEU A 62 -1.05 9.06 14.46
N VAL A 63 -1.36 8.92 15.76
CA VAL A 63 -2.43 9.69 16.41
C VAL A 63 -2.16 11.19 16.34
N ALA A 64 -0.92 11.63 16.59
CA ALA A 64 -0.56 13.04 16.46
C ALA A 64 -0.67 13.54 15.01
N ALA A 65 -0.18 12.74 14.04
CA ALA A 65 -0.21 13.07 12.61
C ALA A 65 -1.63 13.06 12.01
N ALA A 66 -2.58 12.35 12.63
CA ALA A 66 -3.98 12.31 12.22
C ALA A 66 -4.78 13.55 12.67
N LYS A 67 -4.31 14.32 13.67
CA LYS A 67 -5.02 15.52 14.18
C LYS A 67 -5.31 16.59 13.11
N PRO A 68 -4.37 16.95 12.20
CA PRO A 68 -4.64 17.93 11.15
C PRO A 68 -5.38 17.36 9.93
N ARG A 69 -5.91 16.12 9.99
CA ARG A 69 -6.67 15.54 8.89
C ARG A 69 -7.96 16.35 8.65
N PRO A 70 -8.34 16.64 7.40
CA PRO A 70 -9.63 17.25 7.11
C PRO A 70 -10.78 16.36 7.62
N SER A 71 -11.86 16.97 8.08
CA SER A 71 -13.03 16.25 8.62
C SER A 71 -13.83 15.48 7.55
N VAL A 72 -13.48 15.64 6.28
CA VAL A 72 -14.17 15.01 5.14
C VAL A 72 -13.26 13.95 4.54
N ASP A 73 -13.83 12.77 4.33
CA ASP A 73 -13.16 11.66 3.66
C ASP A 73 -13.21 11.81 2.13
N ILE A 74 -12.19 11.31 1.44
CA ILE A 74 -12.16 11.29 -0.02
C ILE A 74 -13.16 10.24 -0.52
N ALA A 75 -14.17 10.66 -1.28
CA ALA A 75 -15.07 9.77 -2.01
C ALA A 75 -14.59 9.63 -3.46
N VAL A 76 -14.45 8.40 -3.93
CA VAL A 76 -14.13 8.08 -5.33
C VAL A 76 -15.30 7.28 -5.89
N THR A 77 -15.80 7.70 -7.05
CA THR A 77 -16.94 7.09 -7.76
C THR A 77 -16.55 5.92 -8.63
#